data_AF-S7SQA1-F1
#
_entry.id   AF-S7SQA1-F1
#
_cell.length_a   1.000
_cell.length_b   1.000
_cell.length_c   1.000
_cell.angle_alpha   90.00
_cell.angle_beta   90.00
_cell.angle_gamma   90.00
#
_symmetry.space_group_name_H-M   'P 1'
#
loop_
_entity.id
_entity.type
_entity.pdbx_description
1 polymer ?
#
loop_
_entity_poly.entity_id
_entity_poly.type
_entity_poly.pdbx_seq_one_letter_code
_entity_poly.pdbx_strand_id
1 'polypeptide(L)'
;MKTVAVGTNNEAKIAAVRAVLSEKEYRIVSLEVPSGVSAQPLSDEETRLGAIGRAKRALEAAEADIGIGLEGGVTKIDGQWWLCNWGGAR
;
A
#
# COMPACT_ATOMS: atom_id res chain seq x y z
N MET A 1 -7.25 -12.03 -17.40
CA MET A 1 -6.18 -11.17 -16.83
C MET A 1 -6.61 -10.83 -15.42
N LYS A 2 -5.79 -11.11 -14.40
CA LYS A 2 -6.17 -10.80 -13.02
C LYS A 2 -6.09 -9.28 -12.80
N THR A 3 -7.03 -8.74 -12.04
CA THR A 3 -7.05 -7.32 -11.65
C THR A 3 -6.32 -7.14 -10.34
N VAL A 4 -5.41 -6.18 -10.30
CA VAL A 4 -4.65 -5.79 -9.10
C VAL A 4 -5.03 -4.36 -8.74
N ALA A 5 -5.63 -4.18 -7.57
CA ALA A 5 -6.01 -2.87 -7.06
C ALA A 5 -4.94 -2.31 -6.12
N VAL A 6 -4.46 -1.10 -6.38
CA VAL A 6 -3.46 -0.40 -5.58
C VAL A 6 -4.14 0.69 -4.76
N GLY A 7 -4.07 0.60 -3.42
CA GLY A 7 -4.80 1.47 -2.50
C GLY A 7 -4.20 2.87 -2.28
N THR A 8 -3.73 3.52 -3.34
CA THR A 8 -3.25 4.91 -3.35
C THR A 8 -3.24 5.49 -4.76
N ASN A 9 -3.45 6.80 -4.88
CA ASN A 9 -3.21 7.56 -6.13
C ASN A 9 -1.81 8.20 -6.20
N ASN A 10 -0.88 7.85 -5.31
CA ASN A 10 0.49 8.36 -5.38
C ASN A 10 1.27 7.70 -6.52
N GLU A 11 1.65 8.48 -7.53
CA GLU A 11 2.34 8.00 -8.74
C GLU A 11 3.62 7.22 -8.46
N ALA A 12 4.43 7.60 -7.46
CA ALA A 12 5.66 6.88 -7.12
C ALA A 12 5.36 5.48 -6.58
N LYS A 13 4.31 5.35 -5.76
CA LYS A 13 3.86 4.06 -5.22
C LYS A 13 3.26 3.17 -6.31
N ILE A 14 2.47 3.74 -7.22
CA ILE A 14 1.91 3.01 -8.36
C ILE A 14 3.02 2.55 -9.30
N ALA A 15 4.00 3.41 -9.59
CA ALA A 15 5.16 3.06 -10.41
C ALA A 15 5.96 1.91 -9.79
N ALA A 16 6.14 1.89 -8.47
CA ALA A 16 6.80 0.77 -7.78
C ALA A 16 6.06 -0.56 -7.98
N VAL A 17 4.73 -0.56 -7.96
CA VAL A 17 3.93 -1.77 -8.25
C VAL A 17 4.07 -2.18 -9.71
N ARG A 18 3.96 -1.24 -10.66
CA ARG A 18 4.11 -1.49 -12.11
C ARG A 18 5.51 -1.98 -12.50
N ALA A 19 6.54 -1.58 -11.75
CA ALA A 19 7.91 -2.06 -11.99
C ALA A 19 8.07 -3.56 -11.68
N VAL A 20 7.21 -4.13 -10.84
CA VAL A 20 7.24 -5.54 -10.43
C VAL A 20 6.17 -6.36 -11.16
N LEU A 21 4.97 -5.79 -11.37
CA LEU A 21 3.85 -6.45 -12.01
C LEU A 21 3.70 -6.02 -13.47
N SER A 22 3.87 -6.98 -14.38
CA SER A 22 3.73 -6.76 -15.82
C SER A 22 2.27 -6.43 -16.19
N GLU A 23 2.04 -5.28 -16.82
CA GLU A 23 0.72 -4.89 -17.35
C GLU A 23 0.25 -5.78 -18.52
N LYS A 24 1.10 -6.68 -19.03
CA LYS A 24 0.69 -7.73 -19.98
C LYS A 24 -0.02 -8.90 -19.27
N GLU A 25 0.24 -9.11 -17.99
CA GLU A 25 -0.29 -10.23 -17.19
C GLU A 25 -1.38 -9.79 -16.20
N TYR A 26 -1.34 -8.53 -15.78
CA TYR A 26 -2.23 -7.95 -14.78
C TYR A 26 -2.88 -6.66 -15.28
N ARG A 27 -4.16 -6.47 -14.92
CA ARG A 27 -4.83 -5.18 -15.03
C ARG A 27 -4.60 -4.41 -13.73
N ILE A 28 -3.72 -3.42 -13.75
CA ILE A 28 -3.43 -2.60 -12.56
C ILE A 28 -4.40 -1.42 -12.53
N VAL A 29 -5.14 -1.28 -11.42
CA VAL A 29 -6.03 -0.15 -11.14
C VAL A 29 -5.62 0.50 -9.83
N SER A 30 -5.67 1.83 -9.73
CA SER A 30 -5.34 2.58 -8.52
C SER A 30 -6.58 3.27 -7.96
N LEU A 31 -6.75 3.23 -6.64
CA LEU A 31 -7.86 3.86 -5.94
C LEU A 31 -7.35 4.59 -4.69
N GLU A 32 -7.89 5.78 -4.45
CA GLU A 32 -7.68 6.47 -3.19
C GLU A 32 -8.56 5.82 -2.11
N VAL A 33 -7.94 5.17 -1.14
CA VAL A 33 -8.61 4.56 0.02
C VAL A 33 -7.93 5.02 1.30
N PRO A 34 -8.66 5.16 2.42
CA PRO A 34 -8.05 5.53 3.68
C PRO A 34 -7.09 4.42 4.16
N SER A 35 -5.97 4.80 4.79
CA SER A 35 -5.07 3.86 5.45
C SER A 35 -5.71 3.23 6.68
N GLY A 36 -6.57 3.99 7.37
CA GLY A 36 -7.18 3.59 8.65
C GLY A 36 -6.23 3.74 9.84
N VAL A 37 -5.11 4.42 9.64
CA VAL A 37 -4.15 4.82 10.68
C VAL A 37 -3.87 6.32 10.55
N SER A 38 -2.99 6.88 11.39
CA SER A 38 -2.64 8.30 11.30
C SER A 38 -2.02 8.67 9.93
N ALA A 39 -2.07 9.96 9.57
CA ALA A 39 -1.45 10.45 8.34
C ALA A 39 0.08 10.32 8.35
N GLN A 40 0.69 10.29 9.54
CA GLN A 40 2.11 10.04 9.75
C GLN A 40 2.25 8.95 10.82
N PRO A 41 2.26 7.67 10.43
CA PRO A 41 2.49 6.57 11.36
C PRO A 41 3.84 6.72 12.07
N LEU A 42 3.86 6.47 13.38
CA LEU A 42 5.05 6.65 14.23
C LEU A 42 5.65 5.33 14.74
N SER A 43 5.17 4.20 14.22
CA SER A 43 5.72 2.88 14.51
C SER A 43 5.63 1.95 13.29
N ASP A 44 6.46 0.91 13.29
CA ASP A 44 6.37 -0.16 12.28
C ASP A 44 5.03 -0.88 12.30
N GLU A 45 4.47 -1.11 13.49
CA GLU A 45 3.18 -1.76 13.63
C GLU A 45 2.05 -0.94 13.00
N GLU A 46 1.99 0.36 13.30
CA GLU A 46 0.99 1.26 12.72
C GLU A 46 1.14 1.37 11.21
N THR A 47 2.38 1.50 10.72
CA THR A 47 2.66 1.60 9.28
C THR A 47 2.25 0.32 8.55
N ARG A 48 2.57 -0.85 9.12
CA ARG A 48 2.15 -2.16 8.60
C ARG A 48 0.63 -2.30 8.59
N LEU A 49 -0.07 -1.84 9.64
CA LEU A 49 -1.54 -1.83 9.68
C LEU A 49 -2.13 -0.92 8.60
N GLY A 50 -1.53 0.25 8.35
CA GLY A 50 -1.92 1.14 7.25
C GLY A 50 -1.80 0.48 5.88
N ALA A 51 -0.68 -0.20 5.62
CA ALA A 51 -0.46 -0.93 4.37
C ALA A 51 -1.50 -2.06 4.17
N ILE A 52 -1.77 -2.85 5.22
CA ILE A 52 -2.81 -3.88 5.22
C ILE A 52 -4.20 -3.27 4.96
N GLY A 53 -4.51 -2.16 5.63
CA GLY A 53 -5.78 -1.47 5.51
C GLY A 53 -6.02 -0.98 4.08
N ARG A 54 -5.01 -0.36 3.46
CA ARG A 54 -5.06 0.05 2.05
C ARG A 54 -5.27 -1.14 1.12
N ALA A 55 -4.51 -2.22 1.30
CA ALA A 55 -4.63 -3.43 0.47
C ALA A 55 -6.05 -4.01 0.51
N LYS A 56 -6.60 -4.19 1.72
CA LYS A 56 -7.94 -4.74 1.92
C LYS A 56 -9.02 -3.86 1.31
N ARG A 57 -9.00 -2.55 1.59
CA ARG A 57 -10.02 -1.62 1.07
C ARG A 57 -9.95 -1.48 -0.45
N ALA A 58 -8.75 -1.50 -1.03
CA ALA A 58 -8.58 -1.46 -2.48
C ALA A 58 -9.14 -2.73 -3.14
N LEU A 59 -8.85 -3.91 -2.57
CA LEU A 59 -9.41 -5.19 -3.02
C LEU A 59 -10.94 -5.14 -3.04
N GLU A 60 -11.55 -4.76 -1.91
CA GLU A 60 -13.00 -4.69 -1.72
C GLU A 60 -13.65 -3.66 -2.64
N ALA A 61 -13.10 -2.44 -2.72
CA ALA A 61 -13.68 -1.35 -3.52
C ALA A 61 -13.58 -1.58 -5.04
N ALA A 62 -12.55 -2.29 -5.49
CA ALA A 62 -12.33 -2.59 -6.90
C ALA A 62 -12.98 -3.90 -7.36
N GLU A 63 -13.47 -4.72 -6.43
CA GLU A 63 -13.81 -6.12 -6.67
C GLU A 63 -12.67 -6.86 -7.41
N ALA A 64 -11.42 -6.57 -7.02
CA ALA A 64 -10.23 -7.07 -7.70
C ALA A 64 -9.86 -8.50 -7.26
N ASP A 65 -8.91 -9.12 -7.97
CA ASP A 65 -8.38 -10.43 -7.58
C ASP A 65 -7.29 -10.31 -6.49
N ILE A 66 -6.58 -9.17 -6.45
CA ILE A 66 -5.49 -8.88 -5.50
C ILE A 66 -5.56 -7.40 -5.12
N GLY A 67 -5.43 -7.10 -3.83
CA GLY A 67 -5.24 -5.75 -3.31
C GLY A 67 -3.82 -5.51 -2.84
N ILE A 68 -3.21 -4.39 -3.22
CA ILE A 68 -1.88 -3.96 -2.81
C ILE A 68 -1.98 -2.63 -2.06
N GLY A 69 -1.38 -2.58 -0.88
CA GLY A 69 -1.27 -1.37 -0.08
C GLY A 69 0.19 -1.07 0.24
N LEU A 70 0.57 0.19 0.10
CA LEU A 70 1.92 0.70 0.40
C LEU A 70 1.80 1.89 1.35
N GLU A 71 2.40 1.78 2.53
CA GLU A 71 2.37 2.82 3.56
C GLU A 71 3.79 3.21 3.98
N GLY A 72 4.03 4.51 4.09
CA GLY A 72 5.27 5.04 4.62
C GLY A 72 5.03 5.57 6.03
N GLY A 73 6.02 5.44 6.90
CA GLY A 73 5.96 5.89 8.27
C GLY A 73 7.34 6.24 8.80
N VAL A 74 7.39 6.54 10.09
CA VAL A 74 8.65 6.65 10.82
C VAL A 74 8.61 5.70 12.02
N THR A 75 9.77 5.20 12.40
CA THR A 75 9.94 4.36 13.59
C THR A 75 11.16 4.84 14.37
N LYS A 76 11.18 4.59 15.68
CA LYS A 76 12.35 4.88 16.51
C LYS A 76 13.20 3.63 16.71
N ILE A 77 14.48 3.75 16.41
CA ILE A 77 15.49 2.74 16.71
C ILE A 77 16.58 3.47 17.51
N ASP A 78 16.84 3.00 18.73
CA ASP A 78 17.81 3.59 19.67
C ASP A 78 17.60 5.10 19.92
N GLY A 79 16.34 5.51 20.03
CA GLY A 79 15.95 6.90 20.26
C GLY A 79 16.03 7.83 19.03
N GLN A 80 16.50 7.33 17.90
CA GLN A 80 16.62 8.06 16.64
C GLN A 80 15.47 7.73 15.69
N TRP A 81 15.03 8.70 14.89
CA TRP A 81 13.97 8.51 13.91
C TRP A 81 14.51 7.96 12.60
N TRP A 82 13.81 6.95 12.07
CA TRP A 82 14.09 6.32 10.79
C TRP A 82 12.83 6.29 9.94
N LEU A 83 13.00 6.40 8.62
CA LEU A 83 11.91 6.13 7.67
C LEU A 83 11.68 4.61 7.60
N CYS A 84 10.42 4.21 7.62
CA CYS A 84 10.02 2.84 7.31
C CYS A 84 8.95 2.84 6.22
N ASN A 85 8.90 1.75 5.45
CA ASN A 85 7.87 1.53 4.45
C ASN A 85 7.38 0.09 4.57
N TRP A 86 6.07 -0.11 4.48
CA TRP A 86 5.44 -1.42 4.53
C TRP A 86 4.56 -1.66 3.32
N GLY A 87 4.65 -2.89 2.81
CA GLY A 87 3.76 -3.41 1.78
C GLY A 87 2.82 -4.47 2.35
N GLY A 88 1.54 -4.39 1.98
CA GLY A 88 0.53 -5.41 2.28
C GLY A 88 -0.13 -5.90 1.00
N ALA A 89 -0.40 -7.20 0.93
CA ALA A 89 -1.18 -7.83 -0.14
C ALA A 89 -2.38 -8.57 0.45
N ARG A 90 -3.54 -8.51 -0.20
CA ARG A 90 -4.76 -9.22 0.16
C ARG A 90 -5.41 -9.86 -1.07
#